data_AF-A0A1I6GPE8-F1
#
_entry.id   AF-A0A1I6GPE8-F1
#
_cell.length_a   1.000
_cell.length_b   1.000
_cell.length_c   1.000
_cell.angle_alpha   90.00
_cell.angle_beta   90.00
_cell.angle_gamma   90.00
#
_symmetry.space_group_name_H-M   'P 1'
#
loop_
_entity.id
_entity.type
_entity.pdbx_description
1 polymer ?
#
loop_
_entity_poly.entity_id
_entity_poly.type
_entity_poly.pdbx_seq_one_letter_code
_entity_poly.pdbx_strand_id
1 'polypeptide(L)'
;MYETILVPSDGSPEAERAAGHAIELAGHFDATVHGLFVAESDDEPTERGERALDELRSRAEERSVAVETTVREGDPAAAVVDAVEDVGADLVVMGTHGRSGVERILIGSVAERVVRTSPVPVTTVGLNDDGQSVTTAERARQIAREQLEIAGHAEADVEAPSRQRSAWVVHARDGDTEFNVHINSASGRARLVQLS
;
A
#
# COMPACT_ATOMS: atom_id res chain seq x y z
N MET A 1 16.76 -19.62 6.55
CA MET A 1 15.54 -19.11 5.89
C MET A 1 15.31 -17.73 6.47
N TYR A 2 14.53 -16.84 5.85
CA TYR A 2 14.47 -15.44 6.28
C TYR A 2 14.00 -15.30 7.73
N GLU A 3 14.72 -14.53 8.55
CA GLU A 3 14.42 -14.25 9.96
C GLU A 3 13.85 -12.83 10.13
N THR A 4 14.35 -11.86 9.36
CA THR A 4 13.93 -10.45 9.43
C THR A 4 13.76 -9.88 8.01
N ILE A 5 12.53 -9.50 7.68
CA ILE A 5 12.18 -8.95 6.37
C ILE A 5 11.99 -7.44 6.49
N LEU A 6 12.87 -6.65 5.87
CA LEU A 6 12.76 -5.20 5.83
C LEU A 6 11.79 -4.75 4.73
N VAL A 7 10.83 -3.89 5.09
CA VAL A 7 9.81 -3.33 4.21
C VAL A 7 9.88 -1.80 4.23
N PRO A 8 10.55 -1.17 3.26
CA PRO A 8 10.47 0.27 3.04
C PRO A 8 9.06 0.66 2.59
N SER A 9 8.49 1.69 3.20
CA SER A 9 7.16 2.20 2.86
C SER A 9 7.13 3.72 2.81
N ASP A 10 6.53 4.26 1.76
CA ASP A 10 6.19 5.67 1.59
C ASP A 10 4.66 5.92 1.64
N GLY A 11 3.90 4.87 2.01
CA GLY A 11 2.44 4.83 1.99
C GLY A 11 1.85 4.83 0.57
N SER A 12 2.63 4.46 -0.45
CA SER A 12 2.09 4.23 -1.79
C SER A 12 1.38 2.86 -1.88
N PRO A 13 0.44 2.71 -2.83
CA PRO A 13 -0.20 1.41 -3.09
C PRO A 13 0.80 0.28 -3.40
N GLU A 14 1.92 0.60 -4.03
CA GLU A 14 2.99 -0.34 -4.35
C GLU A 14 3.75 -0.77 -3.10
N ALA A 15 4.06 0.17 -2.21
CA ALA A 15 4.62 -0.14 -0.91
C ALA A 15 3.65 -1.00 -0.07
N GLU A 16 2.36 -0.71 -0.13
CA GLU A 16 1.31 -1.49 0.54
C GLU A 16 1.22 -2.93 0.01
N ARG A 17 1.39 -3.14 -1.30
CA ARG A 17 1.45 -4.49 -1.90
C ARG A 17 2.71 -5.23 -1.49
N ALA A 18 3.85 -4.55 -1.50
CA ALA A 18 5.11 -5.10 -1.02
C ALA A 18 5.00 -5.54 0.45
N ALA A 19 4.37 -4.73 1.29
CA ALA A 19 4.08 -5.08 2.68
C ALA A 19 3.21 -6.34 2.79
N GLY A 20 2.13 -6.45 2.00
CA GLY A 20 1.30 -7.66 1.97
C GLY A 20 2.10 -8.91 1.61
N HIS A 21 2.94 -8.82 0.57
CA HIS A 21 3.81 -9.93 0.17
C HIS A 21 4.84 -10.30 1.25
N ALA A 22 5.43 -9.32 1.92
CA ALA A 22 6.36 -9.55 3.03
C ALA A 22 5.68 -10.23 4.22
N ILE A 23 4.46 -9.83 4.58
CA ILE A 23 3.67 -10.45 5.66
C ILE A 23 3.35 -11.91 5.32
N GLU A 24 2.98 -12.20 4.07
CA GLU A 24 2.76 -13.58 3.62
C GLU A 24 4.04 -14.43 3.75
N LEU A 25 5.18 -13.92 3.30
CA LEU A 25 6.48 -14.61 3.43
C LEU A 25 6.85 -14.82 4.90
N ALA A 26 6.68 -13.78 5.72
CA ALA A 26 6.98 -13.84 7.14
C ALA A 26 6.15 -14.91 7.86
N GLY A 27 4.85 -15.01 7.55
CA GLY A 27 3.98 -16.04 8.12
C GLY A 27 4.35 -17.47 7.71
N HIS A 28 5.01 -17.68 6.56
CA HIS A 28 5.49 -19.00 6.14
C HIS A 28 6.81 -19.41 6.81
N PHE A 29 7.58 -18.43 7.27
CA PHE A 29 8.94 -18.64 7.78
C PHE A 29 9.09 -18.27 9.26
N ASP A 30 8.00 -17.92 9.93
CA ASP A 30 7.97 -17.38 11.29
C ASP A 30 8.94 -16.19 11.47
N ALA A 31 9.05 -15.35 10.43
CA ALA A 31 9.95 -14.19 10.40
C ALA A 31 9.30 -12.93 11.00
N THR A 32 10.14 -11.97 11.37
CA THR A 32 9.69 -10.63 11.79
C THR A 32 9.68 -9.70 10.57
N VAL A 33 8.62 -8.89 10.43
CA VAL A 33 8.58 -7.80 9.45
C VAL A 33 9.08 -6.51 10.11
N HIS A 34 10.06 -5.85 9.50
CA HIS A 34 10.53 -4.54 9.93
C HIS A 34 10.06 -3.46 8.95
N GLY A 35 9.08 -2.64 9.32
CA GLY A 35 8.62 -1.51 8.53
C GLY A 35 9.55 -0.31 8.64
N LEU A 36 9.96 0.27 7.52
CA LEU A 36 10.80 1.47 7.50
C LEU A 36 10.11 2.59 6.72
N PHE A 37 9.94 3.74 7.37
CA PHE A 37 9.61 4.99 6.69
C PHE A 37 10.84 5.90 6.68
N VAL A 38 11.10 6.56 5.56
CA VAL A 38 12.19 7.55 5.44
C VAL A 38 11.59 8.90 5.06
N ALA A 39 11.74 9.89 5.94
CA ALA A 39 11.43 11.28 5.68
C ALA A 39 12.60 11.93 4.92
N GLU A 40 12.32 12.56 3.77
CA GLU A 40 13.32 13.36 3.07
C GLU A 40 13.50 14.69 3.80
N SER A 41 14.70 15.29 3.74
CA SER A 41 15.18 16.38 4.62
C SER A 41 14.38 17.70 4.63
N ASP A 42 13.28 17.78 3.86
CA ASP A 42 12.36 18.92 3.79
C ASP A 42 10.94 18.57 4.26
N ASP A 43 10.66 17.29 4.55
CA ASP A 43 9.41 16.81 5.13
C ASP A 43 9.59 16.69 6.66
N GLU A 44 8.71 17.31 7.46
CA GLU A 44 8.56 16.88 8.87
C GLU A 44 8.25 15.38 8.89
N PRO A 45 8.68 14.59 9.91
CA PRO A 45 8.23 13.22 10.12
C PRO A 45 6.72 13.24 10.20
N THR A 46 6.11 12.99 9.05
CA THR A 46 4.77 13.49 8.78
C THR A 46 3.82 12.47 9.40
N GLU A 47 2.64 12.89 9.85
CA GLU A 47 1.52 11.99 10.20
C GLU A 47 1.33 10.87 9.14
N ARG A 48 1.78 11.13 7.91
CA ARG A 48 1.89 10.17 6.82
C ARG A 48 2.78 8.95 7.13
N GLY A 49 3.99 9.14 7.62
CA GLY A 49 4.91 8.04 7.91
C GLY A 49 4.36 7.14 8.99
N GLU A 50 3.79 7.75 10.03
CA GLU A 50 3.06 7.03 11.07
C GLU A 50 1.88 6.24 10.50
N ARG A 51 1.01 6.86 9.69
CA ARG A 51 -0.09 6.16 9.01
C ARG A 51 0.38 4.97 8.18
N ALA A 52 1.44 5.15 7.38
CA ALA A 52 1.96 4.08 6.52
C ALA A 52 2.47 2.89 7.33
N LEU A 53 3.13 3.15 8.47
CA LEU A 53 3.63 2.12 9.37
C LEU A 53 2.50 1.47 10.19
N ASP A 54 1.50 2.24 10.63
CA ASP A 54 0.33 1.73 11.35
C ASP A 54 -0.55 0.82 10.46
N GLU A 55 -0.68 1.14 9.17
CA GLU A 55 -1.33 0.24 8.23
C GLU A 55 -0.59 -1.08 8.07
N LEU A 56 0.75 -1.05 8.01
CA LEU A 56 1.58 -2.24 7.95
C LEU A 56 1.43 -3.08 9.22
N ARG A 57 1.44 -2.45 10.39
CA ARG A 57 1.21 -3.11 11.69
C ARG A 57 -0.16 -3.79 11.73
N SER A 58 -1.21 -3.07 11.37
CA SER A 58 -2.58 -3.59 11.38
C SER A 58 -2.70 -4.86 10.51
N ARG A 59 -2.11 -4.86 9.31
CA ARG A 59 -2.13 -6.04 8.42
C ARG A 59 -1.33 -7.22 8.97
N ALA A 60 -0.20 -6.95 9.61
CA ALA A 60 0.62 -8.00 10.22
C ALA A 60 -0.10 -8.64 11.42
N GLU A 61 -0.76 -7.82 12.25
CA GLU A 61 -1.58 -8.28 13.38
C GLU A 61 -2.72 -9.21 12.93
N GLU A 62 -3.44 -8.86 11.86
CA GLU A 62 -4.49 -9.72 11.28
C GLU A 62 -3.97 -11.09 10.80
N ARG A 63 -2.65 -11.25 10.65
CA ARG A 63 -2.00 -12.50 10.23
C ARG A 63 -1.12 -13.10 11.32
N SER A 64 -1.14 -12.54 12.54
CA SER A 64 -0.32 -12.96 13.68
C SER A 64 1.20 -12.96 13.36
N VAL A 65 1.63 -12.02 12.53
CA VAL A 65 3.04 -11.82 12.15
C VAL A 65 3.67 -10.76 13.05
N ALA A 66 4.87 -11.03 13.58
CA ALA A 66 5.61 -10.07 14.38
C ALA A 66 6.04 -8.87 13.53
N VAL A 67 5.87 -7.67 14.08
CA VAL A 67 6.16 -6.44 13.34
C VAL A 67 6.87 -5.42 14.22
N GLU A 68 7.98 -4.90 13.70
CA GLU A 68 8.70 -3.76 14.25
C GLU A 68 8.70 -2.63 13.22
N THR A 69 8.90 -1.39 13.66
CA THR A 69 8.86 -0.24 12.74
C THR A 69 9.86 0.83 13.14
N THR A 70 10.45 1.51 12.16
CA THR A 70 11.36 2.64 12.38
C THR A 70 11.07 3.77 11.41
N VAL A 71 11.23 5.00 11.88
CA VAL A 71 11.26 6.22 11.06
C VAL A 71 12.70 6.70 11.00
N ARG A 72 13.20 7.02 9.80
CA ARG A 72 14.50 7.64 9.57
C ARG A 72 14.35 8.92 8.77
N GLU A 73 15.37 9.75 8.79
CA GLU A 73 15.49 10.93 7.93
C GLU A 73 16.66 10.77 6.96
N GLY A 74 16.55 11.32 5.76
CA GLY A 74 17.63 11.39 4.77
C GLY A 74 17.26 10.82 3.40
N ASP A 75 18.27 10.38 2.64
CA ASP A 75 18.08 9.75 1.33
C ASP A 75 17.43 8.37 1.49
N PRO A 76 16.25 8.11 0.90
CA PRO A 76 15.53 6.85 1.10
C PRO A 76 16.34 5.61 0.73
N ALA A 77 17.11 5.67 -0.36
CA ALA A 77 17.87 4.50 -0.81
C ALA A 77 19.02 4.16 0.15
N ALA A 78 19.77 5.18 0.60
CA ALA A 78 20.83 5.00 1.60
C ALA A 78 20.26 4.53 2.94
N ALA A 79 19.20 5.17 3.43
CA ALA A 79 18.57 4.81 4.69
C ALA A 79 18.01 3.38 4.70
N VAL A 80 17.52 2.88 3.56
CA VAL A 80 17.11 1.46 3.43
C VAL A 80 18.31 0.53 3.57
N VAL A 81 19.42 0.81 2.88
CA VAL A 81 20.63 -0.04 2.95
C VAL A 81 21.24 -0.02 4.35
N ASP A 82 21.33 1.14 4.97
CA ASP A 82 21.84 1.28 6.35
C ASP A 82 20.94 0.51 7.33
N ALA A 83 19.62 0.58 7.14
CA ALA A 83 18.68 -0.15 7.99
C ALA A 83 18.81 -1.67 7.87
N VAL A 84 19.23 -2.22 6.71
CA VAL A 84 19.46 -3.67 6.56
C VAL A 84 20.45 -4.18 7.61
N GLU A 85 21.57 -3.48 7.79
CA GLU A 85 22.59 -3.87 8.77
C GLU A 85 22.10 -3.62 10.21
N ASP A 86 21.48 -2.47 10.46
CA ASP A 86 21.05 -2.07 11.81
C ASP A 86 20.00 -3.00 12.43
N VAL A 87 19.09 -3.53 11.60
CA VAL A 87 18.00 -4.42 12.06
C VAL A 87 18.31 -5.89 11.82
N GLY A 88 19.45 -6.20 11.21
CA GLY A 88 19.81 -7.56 10.82
C GLY A 88 18.85 -8.17 9.80
N ALA A 89 18.34 -7.37 8.86
CA ALA A 89 17.46 -7.87 7.81
C ALA A 89 18.22 -8.79 6.85
N ASP A 90 17.60 -9.91 6.47
CA ASP A 90 18.15 -10.86 5.51
C ASP A 90 17.35 -10.93 4.19
N LEU A 91 16.30 -10.11 4.09
CA LEU A 91 15.52 -9.84 2.89
C LEU A 91 15.00 -8.40 2.90
N VAL A 92 15.06 -7.72 1.76
CA VAL A 92 14.29 -6.49 1.52
C VAL A 92 13.13 -6.81 0.59
N VAL A 93 11.91 -6.41 0.97
CA VAL A 93 10.72 -6.48 0.11
C VAL A 93 10.21 -5.07 -0.12
N MET A 94 10.16 -4.62 -1.37
CA MET A 94 9.76 -3.25 -1.70
C MET A 94 8.98 -3.14 -3.00
N GLY A 95 8.18 -2.08 -3.14
CA GLY A 95 7.49 -1.77 -4.38
C GLY A 95 8.48 -1.38 -5.49
N THR A 96 8.15 -1.69 -6.75
CA THR A 96 8.96 -1.21 -7.89
C THR A 96 8.76 0.28 -8.16
N HIS A 97 7.74 0.90 -7.60
CA HIS A 97 7.48 2.34 -7.69
C HIS A 97 7.12 2.86 -6.30
N GLY A 98 7.23 4.17 -6.14
CA GLY A 98 6.69 4.90 -4.99
C GLY A 98 5.75 6.00 -5.47
N ARG A 99 5.43 6.94 -4.58
CA ARG A 99 4.49 8.05 -4.84
C ARG A 99 4.70 8.85 -6.13
N SER A 100 5.94 8.99 -6.59
CA SER A 100 6.28 9.82 -7.75
C SER A 100 5.87 9.21 -9.10
N GLY A 101 5.42 7.94 -9.10
CA GLY A 101 4.57 7.34 -10.12
C GLY A 101 4.84 7.78 -11.57
N VAL A 102 5.95 7.33 -12.16
CA VAL A 102 6.18 7.54 -13.60
C VAL A 102 5.48 6.42 -14.39
N GLU A 103 4.41 6.78 -15.11
CA GLU A 103 3.48 5.90 -15.86
C GLU A 103 4.10 5.01 -16.98
N ARG A 104 5.43 4.89 -17.08
CA ARG A 104 6.07 4.11 -18.16
C ARG A 104 7.27 3.30 -17.66
N ILE A 105 7.01 2.05 -17.28
CA ILE A 105 7.91 0.86 -17.40
C ILE A 105 9.20 0.88 -16.53
N LEU A 106 9.54 1.95 -15.81
CA LEU A 106 10.81 2.06 -15.09
C LEU A 106 10.67 1.74 -13.60
N ILE A 107 11.53 0.84 -13.09
CA ILE A 107 11.78 0.72 -11.64
C ILE A 107 12.09 2.12 -11.07
N GLY A 108 11.39 2.50 -10.01
CA GLY A 108 11.57 3.77 -9.31
C GLY A 108 13.00 3.92 -8.80
N SER A 109 13.48 5.18 -8.77
CA SER A 109 14.87 5.50 -8.45
C SER A 109 15.37 4.91 -7.13
N VAL A 110 14.51 4.86 -6.11
CA VAL A 110 14.85 4.25 -4.81
C VAL A 110 15.02 2.73 -4.95
N ALA A 111 14.04 2.06 -5.56
CA ALA A 111 14.10 0.62 -5.77
C ALA A 111 15.30 0.21 -6.63
N GLU A 112 15.60 0.95 -7.70
CA GLU A 112 16.76 0.70 -8.56
C GLU A 112 18.07 0.79 -7.76
N ARG A 113 18.21 1.84 -6.95
CA ARG A 113 19.41 2.05 -6.11
C ARG A 113 19.54 0.93 -5.09
N VAL A 114 18.47 0.60 -4.35
CA VAL A 114 18.49 -0.47 -3.34
C VAL A 114 18.83 -1.82 -3.96
N VAL A 115 18.21 -2.19 -5.08
CA VAL A 115 18.54 -3.45 -5.80
C VAL A 115 20.03 -3.53 -6.17
N ARG A 116 20.64 -2.39 -6.53
CA ARG A 116 22.06 -2.34 -6.92
C ARG A 116 23.04 -2.37 -5.74
N THR A 117 22.62 -1.93 -4.56
CA THR A 117 23.54 -1.68 -3.43
C THR A 117 23.24 -2.50 -2.19
N SER A 118 22.09 -3.18 -2.13
CA SER A 118 21.72 -4.01 -0.98
C SER A 118 22.72 -5.16 -0.76
N PRO A 119 23.17 -5.41 0.48
CA PRO A 119 23.99 -6.56 0.80
C PRO A 119 23.18 -7.87 0.89
N VAL A 120 21.85 -7.78 0.90
CA VAL A 120 20.93 -8.93 0.99
C VAL A 120 19.98 -8.98 -0.22
N PRO A 121 19.33 -10.14 -0.50
CA PRO A 121 18.37 -10.25 -1.57
C PRO A 121 17.28 -9.16 -1.49
N VAL A 122 16.87 -8.65 -2.66
CA VAL A 122 15.79 -7.68 -2.79
C VAL A 122 14.68 -8.29 -3.65
N THR A 123 13.49 -8.40 -3.08
CA THR A 123 12.28 -8.79 -3.80
C THR A 123 11.49 -7.53 -4.15
N THR A 124 11.33 -7.29 -5.45
CA THR A 124 10.55 -6.16 -5.94
C THR A 124 9.14 -6.59 -6.32
N VAL A 125 8.14 -5.93 -5.77
CA VAL A 125 6.73 -6.17 -6.06
C VAL A 125 6.23 -5.11 -7.03
N GLY A 126 5.91 -5.54 -8.25
CA GLY A 126 5.42 -4.65 -9.30
C GLY A 126 3.94 -4.32 -9.20
N LEU A 127 3.54 -3.24 -9.88
CA LEU A 127 2.16 -3.07 -10.36
C LEU A 127 1.92 -4.09 -11.48
N ASN A 128 1.85 -5.37 -11.15
CA ASN A 128 1.13 -6.26 -12.04
C ASN A 128 -0.36 -5.93 -11.90
N ASP A 129 -1.01 -5.82 -13.05
CA ASP A 129 -2.43 -5.54 -13.18
C ASP A 129 -3.19 -6.80 -12.79
N ASP A 130 -3.16 -7.15 -11.49
CA ASP A 130 -3.79 -8.35 -10.93
C ASP A 130 -5.33 -8.21 -10.92
N GLY A 131 -5.90 -7.37 -11.78
CA GLY A 131 -7.33 -7.01 -11.82
C GLY A 131 -7.81 -6.15 -10.66
N GLN A 132 -6.91 -5.68 -9.80
CA GLN A 132 -7.21 -4.82 -8.64
C GLN A 132 -7.09 -3.32 -8.94
N SER A 133 -6.31 -2.92 -9.95
CA SER A 133 -6.28 -1.51 -10.36
C SER A 133 -7.62 -1.13 -10.99
N VAL A 134 -8.17 0.00 -10.58
CA VAL A 134 -9.45 0.51 -11.08
C VAL A 134 -9.13 1.61 -12.06
N THR A 135 -8.97 1.23 -13.32
CA THR A 135 -8.62 2.15 -14.41
C THR A 135 -9.85 2.59 -15.21
N THR A 136 -10.97 1.89 -15.05
CA THR A 136 -12.21 2.15 -15.79
C THR A 136 -13.37 2.50 -14.87
N ALA A 137 -14.29 3.35 -15.37
CA ALA A 137 -15.52 3.67 -14.68
C ALA A 137 -16.39 2.42 -14.47
N GLU A 138 -16.38 1.48 -15.41
CA GLU A 138 -17.14 0.23 -15.28
C GLU A 138 -16.68 -0.63 -14.11
N ARG A 139 -15.36 -0.78 -13.93
CA ARG A 139 -14.79 -1.50 -12.78
C ARG A 139 -15.07 -0.76 -11.46
N ALA A 140 -14.96 0.57 -11.44
CA ALA A 140 -15.32 1.37 -10.27
C ALA A 140 -16.79 1.17 -9.89
N ARG A 141 -17.69 1.16 -10.88
CA ARG A 141 -19.12 0.92 -10.66
C ARG A 141 -19.38 -0.48 -10.10
N GLN A 142 -18.69 -1.50 -10.61
CA GLN A 142 -18.82 -2.86 -10.09
C GLN A 142 -18.42 -2.95 -8.61
N ILE A 143 -17.25 -2.41 -8.26
CA ILE A 143 -16.75 -2.41 -6.88
C ILE A 143 -17.71 -1.64 -5.96
N ALA A 144 -18.25 -0.51 -6.41
CA ALA A 144 -19.25 0.24 -5.64
C ALA A 144 -20.51 -0.60 -5.32
N ARG A 145 -21.03 -1.35 -6.31
CA ARG A 145 -22.18 -2.24 -6.11
C ARG A 145 -21.89 -3.36 -5.12
N GLU A 146 -20.74 -4.02 -5.26
CA GLU A 146 -20.31 -5.08 -4.35
C GLU A 146 -20.25 -4.57 -2.90
N GLN A 147 -19.71 -3.36 -2.67
CA GLN A 147 -19.67 -2.76 -1.34
C GLN A 147 -21.04 -2.38 -0.78
N LEU A 148 -21.93 -1.83 -1.62
CA LEU A 148 -23.30 -1.50 -1.22
C LEU A 148 -24.08 -2.78 -0.84
N GLU A 149 -23.93 -3.85 -1.62
CA GLU A 149 -24.52 -5.15 -1.32
C GLU A 149 -24.01 -5.72 0.02
N ILE A 150 -22.70 -5.70 0.26
CA ILE A 150 -22.10 -6.12 1.54
C ILE A 150 -22.67 -5.30 2.72
N ALA A 151 -22.94 -4.01 2.51
CA ALA A 151 -23.52 -3.12 3.52
C ALA A 151 -25.04 -3.26 3.67
N GLY A 152 -25.70 -4.12 2.89
CA GLY A 152 -27.15 -4.33 2.95
C GLY A 152 -27.99 -3.44 2.03
N HIS A 153 -27.35 -2.73 1.09
CA HIS A 153 -27.94 -1.78 0.15
C HIS A 153 -27.87 -2.29 -1.30
N ALA A 154 -28.23 -3.55 -1.53
CA ALA A 154 -28.11 -4.20 -2.85
C ALA A 154 -28.97 -3.54 -3.95
N GLU A 155 -30.03 -2.83 -3.55
CA GLU A 155 -30.97 -2.15 -4.46
C GLU A 155 -30.63 -0.67 -4.69
N ALA A 156 -29.50 -0.19 -4.16
CA ALA A 156 -29.10 1.20 -4.30
C ALA A 156 -28.92 1.61 -5.78
N ASP A 157 -29.48 2.76 -6.14
CA ASP A 157 -29.27 3.41 -7.44
C ASP A 157 -27.86 3.98 -7.50
N VAL A 158 -26.99 3.38 -8.32
CA VAL A 158 -25.57 3.76 -8.46
C VAL A 158 -25.37 4.69 -9.66
N GLU A 159 -24.83 5.87 -9.42
CA GLU A 159 -24.57 6.89 -10.45
C GLU A 159 -23.33 6.60 -11.32
N ALA A 160 -22.96 7.55 -12.18
CA ALA A 160 -21.74 7.49 -12.96
C ALA A 160 -20.51 7.74 -12.07
N PRO A 161 -19.50 6.83 -12.06
CA PRO A 161 -18.28 7.04 -11.30
C PRO A 161 -17.52 8.27 -11.79
N SER A 162 -17.09 9.10 -10.84
CA SER A 162 -16.23 10.26 -11.09
C SER A 162 -14.79 9.95 -10.70
N ARG A 163 -13.86 10.22 -11.61
CA ARG A 163 -12.43 10.00 -11.37
C ARG A 163 -11.82 11.22 -10.68
N GLN A 164 -11.23 10.98 -9.51
CA GLN A 164 -10.35 11.91 -8.82
C GLN A 164 -8.88 11.48 -8.99
N ARG A 165 -7.93 12.28 -8.50
CA ARG A 165 -6.49 12.05 -8.73
C ARG A 165 -6.03 10.63 -8.39
N SER A 166 -6.39 10.10 -7.22
CA SER A 166 -5.98 8.77 -6.75
C SER A 166 -7.14 7.82 -6.44
N ALA A 167 -8.38 8.23 -6.73
CA ALA A 167 -9.57 7.46 -6.37
C ALA A 167 -10.71 7.65 -7.38
N TRP A 168 -11.62 6.69 -7.42
CA TRP A 168 -12.96 6.85 -7.97
C TRP A 168 -13.93 7.16 -6.85
N VAL A 169 -14.87 8.06 -7.11
CA VAL A 169 -16.00 8.30 -6.23
C VAL A 169 -17.27 7.93 -6.97
N VAL A 170 -18.09 7.10 -6.33
CA VAL A 170 -19.38 6.66 -6.86
C VAL A 170 -20.45 7.08 -5.87
N HIS A 171 -21.35 7.95 -6.34
CA HIS A 171 -22.55 8.33 -5.60
C HIS A 171 -23.60 7.24 -5.77
N ALA A 172 -24.30 6.90 -4.68
CA ALA A 172 -25.41 5.98 -4.72
C ALA A 172 -26.52 6.42 -3.76
N ARG A 173 -27.76 6.01 -4.04
CA ARG A 173 -28.92 6.30 -3.20
C ARG A 173 -29.75 5.04 -2.97
N ASP A 174 -30.14 4.79 -1.73
CA ASP A 174 -31.09 3.73 -1.36
C ASP A 174 -32.24 4.35 -0.54
N GLY A 175 -33.39 4.54 -1.19
CA GLY A 175 -34.50 5.31 -0.63
C GLY A 175 -34.10 6.77 -0.32
N ASP A 176 -34.23 7.17 0.94
CA ASP A 176 -33.83 8.49 1.45
C ASP A 176 -32.36 8.55 1.89
N THR A 177 -31.63 7.43 1.84
CA THR A 177 -30.24 7.36 2.29
C THR A 177 -29.28 7.55 1.12
N GLU A 178 -28.34 8.48 1.26
CA GLU A 178 -27.31 8.73 0.25
C GLU A 178 -25.94 8.20 0.68
N PHE A 179 -25.14 7.76 -0.28
CA PHE A 179 -23.82 7.18 -0.05
C PHE A 179 -22.78 7.70 -1.03
N ASN A 180 -21.54 7.78 -0.55
CA ASN A 180 -20.33 7.84 -1.37
C ASN A 180 -19.52 6.58 -1.19
N VAL A 181 -19.23 5.89 -2.29
CA VAL A 181 -18.22 4.82 -2.33
C VAL A 181 -16.92 5.42 -2.85
N HIS A 182 -15.92 5.50 -1.97
CA HIS A 182 -14.56 5.93 -2.31
C HIS A 182 -13.72 4.70 -2.63
N ILE A 183 -13.22 4.60 -3.86
CA ILE A 183 -12.47 3.44 -4.35
C ILE A 183 -11.06 3.89 -4.70
N ASN A 184 -10.05 3.33 -4.04
CA ASN A 184 -8.66 3.61 -4.38
C ASN A 184 -8.33 3.07 -5.78
N SER A 185 -7.82 3.92 -6.67
CA SER A 185 -7.61 3.56 -8.08
C SER A 185 -6.50 2.52 -8.29
N ALA A 186 -5.58 2.37 -7.35
CA ALA A 186 -4.45 1.45 -7.47
C ALA A 186 -4.70 0.09 -6.78
N SER A 187 -5.44 0.09 -5.67
CA SER A 187 -5.70 -1.13 -4.89
C SER A 187 -7.12 -1.68 -5.03
N GLY A 188 -8.06 -0.91 -5.58
CA GLY A 188 -9.47 -1.30 -5.66
C GLY A 188 -10.19 -1.36 -4.32
N ARG A 189 -9.50 -1.03 -3.22
CA ARG A 189 -10.11 -0.93 -1.89
C ARG A 189 -11.17 0.16 -1.89
N ALA A 190 -12.32 -0.18 -1.33
CA ALA A 190 -13.48 0.68 -1.33
C ALA A 190 -13.95 0.96 0.11
N ARG A 191 -14.34 2.21 0.35
CA ARG A 191 -14.92 2.66 1.62
C ARG A 191 -16.28 3.29 1.32
N LEU A 192 -17.31 2.77 1.97
CA LEU A 192 -18.66 3.34 1.93
C LEU A 192 -18.79 4.42 3.01
N VAL A 193 -19.36 5.56 2.64
CA VAL A 193 -19.67 6.68 3.54
C VAL A 193 -21.13 7.05 3.34
N GLN A 194 -21.94 6.89 4.39
CA GLN A 194 -23.32 7.38 4.39
C GLN A 194 -23.33 8.90 4.58
N LEU A 195 -24.13 9.59 3.78
CA LEU A 195 -24.35 11.03 3.88
C LEU A 195 -25.62 11.28 4.70
N SER A 196 -25.54 12.30 5.56
CA SER A 196 -26.60 12.71 6.50
C SER A 196 -27.68 13.56 5.85
#